data_AF-W1YXM8-F1
#
_entry.id   AF-W1YXM8-F1
#
_cell.length_a   1.000
_cell.length_b   1.000
_cell.length_c   1.000
_cell.angle_alpha   90.00
_cell.angle_beta   90.00
_cell.angle_gamma   90.00
#
_symmetry.space_group_name_H-M   'P 1'
#
loop_
_entity.id
_entity.type
_entity.pdbx_description
1 polymer ?
#
loop_
_entity_poly.entity_id
_entity_poly.type
_entity_poly.pdbx_seq_one_letter_code
_entity_poly.pdbx_strand_id
1 'polypeptide(L)'
;MQKAIDLNRPACQDTGEIMFFVKVGSRFPLLGELQSILKQAVEEATVKAPLRHNAVEIFDEVNTGKNTGSGVPWVTWDIIPDNDDAEIEVYMAGGGCTLPGRSKV
;
A
#
# COMPACT_ATOMS: atom_id res chain seq x y z
N MET A 1 -1.31 -6.95 19.82
CA MET A 1 -1.63 -5.54 19.47
C MET A 1 -1.49 -4.58 20.64
N GLN A 2 -1.99 -4.87 21.85
CA GLN A 2 -1.95 -3.93 22.99
C GLN A 2 -0.57 -3.26 23.21
N LYS A 3 0.51 -4.03 23.33
CA LYS A 3 1.87 -3.48 23.49
C LYS A 3 2.33 -2.57 22.33
N ALA A 4 1.88 -2.82 21.11
CA ALA A 4 2.24 -2.00 19.95
C ALA A 4 1.56 -0.63 20.02
N ILE A 5 0.29 -0.62 20.45
CA ILE A 5 -0.50 0.59 20.70
C ILE A 5 0.12 1.41 21.83
N ASP A 6 0.39 0.77 22.98
CA ASP A 6 0.94 1.45 24.16
C ASP A 6 2.31 2.10 23.88
N LEU A 7 3.12 1.46 23.02
CA LEU A 7 4.46 1.92 22.65
C LEU A 7 4.45 2.81 21.38
N ASN A 8 3.28 3.10 20.82
CA ASN A 8 3.10 3.85 19.57
C ASN A 8 4.06 3.40 18.46
N ARG A 9 4.14 2.09 18.22
CA ARG A 9 5.04 1.52 17.21
C ARG A 9 4.41 0.33 16.49
N PRO A 10 4.85 0.00 15.26
CA PRO A 10 4.36 -1.16 14.55
C PRO A 10 4.51 -2.48 15.33
N ALA A 11 3.55 -3.37 15.16
CA ALA A 11 3.58 -4.70 15.78
C ALA A 11 4.68 -5.61 15.20
N CYS A 12 5.05 -5.38 13.93
CA CYS A 12 6.13 -6.05 13.23
C CYS A 12 7.17 -5.01 12.79
N GLN A 13 8.46 -5.40 12.78
CA GLN A 13 9.54 -4.55 12.27
C GLN A 13 9.43 -4.35 10.75
N ASP A 14 8.87 -5.32 10.03
CA ASP A 14 8.49 -5.21 8.63
C ASP A 14 7.03 -4.75 8.55
N THR A 15 6.85 -3.47 8.24
CA THR A 15 5.51 -2.89 8.00
C THR A 15 4.96 -3.21 6.62
N GLY A 16 5.72 -3.94 5.81
CA GLY A 16 5.33 -4.42 4.50
C GLY A 16 5.31 -3.37 3.40
N GLU A 17 5.08 -3.89 2.21
CA GLU A 17 4.59 -3.13 1.06
C GLU A 17 3.08 -2.91 1.22
N ILE A 18 2.62 -1.70 0.89
CA ILE A 18 1.19 -1.37 0.95
C ILE A 18 0.56 -1.73 -0.40
N MET A 19 -0.48 -2.55 -0.35
CA MET A 19 -1.30 -2.90 -1.49
C MET A 19 -2.74 -2.44 -1.27
N PHE A 20 -3.34 -1.89 -2.32
CA PHE A 20 -4.73 -1.46 -2.33
C PHE A 20 -5.54 -2.32 -3.32
N PHE A 21 -6.68 -2.82 -2.87
CA PHE A 21 -7.70 -3.41 -3.72
C PHE A 21 -8.86 -2.44 -3.78
N VAL A 22 -9.01 -1.80 -4.95
CA VAL A 22 -9.93 -0.68 -5.14
C VAL A 22 -11.07 -1.15 -6.04
N LYS A 23 -12.27 -1.21 -5.48
CA LYS A 23 -13.52 -1.27 -6.26
C LYS A 23 -14.05 0.14 -6.37
N VAL A 24 -14.13 0.69 -7.57
CA VAL A 24 -14.49 2.10 -7.76
C VAL A 24 -15.48 2.26 -8.90
N GLY A 25 -16.49 3.08 -8.66
CA GLY A 25 -17.48 3.41 -9.66
C GLY A 25 -16.91 4.21 -10.83
N SER A 26 -17.39 3.95 -12.05
CA SER A 26 -16.95 4.67 -13.25
C SER A 26 -17.29 6.16 -13.24
N ARG A 27 -18.19 6.60 -12.35
CA ARG A 27 -18.57 8.01 -12.14
C ARG A 27 -17.98 8.60 -10.85
N PHE A 28 -17.11 7.87 -10.15
CA PHE A 28 -16.46 8.38 -8.94
C PHE A 28 -15.67 9.67 -9.28
N PRO A 29 -15.93 10.78 -8.60
CA PRO A 29 -15.44 12.09 -9.01
C PRO A 29 -13.91 12.22 -8.99
N LEU A 30 -13.22 11.42 -8.18
CA LEU A 30 -11.77 11.45 -8.02
C LEU A 30 -11.07 10.27 -8.70
N LEU A 31 -11.73 9.54 -9.61
CA LEU A 31 -11.17 8.32 -10.23
C LEU A 31 -9.80 8.57 -10.87
N GLY A 32 -9.62 9.68 -11.57
CA GLY A 32 -8.35 10.05 -12.21
C GLY A 32 -7.23 10.43 -11.24
N GLU A 33 -7.58 10.80 -10.01
CA GLU A 33 -6.65 11.27 -8.97
C GLU A 33 -6.42 10.20 -7.89
N LEU A 34 -7.25 9.18 -7.83
CA LEU A 34 -7.27 8.22 -6.72
C LEU A 34 -5.91 7.51 -6.55
N GLN A 35 -5.23 7.18 -7.65
CA GLN A 35 -3.90 6.56 -7.57
C GLN A 35 -2.85 7.48 -6.92
N SER A 36 -2.84 8.77 -7.26
CA SER A 36 -1.87 9.72 -6.67
C SER A 36 -2.20 10.01 -5.21
N ILE A 37 -3.49 10.10 -4.87
CA ILE A 37 -3.97 10.24 -3.48
C ILE A 37 -3.50 9.05 -2.63
N LEU A 38 -3.70 7.82 -3.11
CA LEU A 38 -3.26 6.61 -2.40
C LEU A 38 -1.75 6.57 -2.22
N LYS A 39 -0.99 6.94 -3.25
CA LYS A 39 0.47 7.04 -3.14
C LYS A 39 0.89 8.06 -2.07
N GLN A 40 0.32 9.27 -2.11
CA GLN A 40 0.61 10.30 -1.12
C GLN A 40 0.23 9.88 0.30
N ALA A 41 -0.90 9.18 0.47
CA ALA A 41 -1.31 8.65 1.76
C ALA A 41 -0.28 7.67 2.35
N VAL A 42 0.35 6.84 1.51
CA VAL A 42 1.46 5.96 1.93
C VAL A 42 2.68 6.77 2.34
N GLU A 43 3.09 7.78 1.53
CA GLU A 43 4.23 8.64 1.88
C GLU A 43 4.02 9.37 3.22
N GLU A 44 2.82 9.87 3.47
CA GLU A 44 2.47 10.53 4.74
C GLU A 44 2.43 9.55 5.91
N ALA A 45 1.86 8.36 5.72
CA ALA A 45 1.80 7.32 6.75
C ALA A 45 3.20 6.82 7.14
N THR A 46 4.13 6.77 6.18
CA THR A 46 5.54 6.44 6.43
C THR A 46 6.18 7.36 7.46
N VAL A 47 5.83 8.65 7.45
CA VAL A 47 6.36 9.62 8.41
C VAL A 47 5.53 9.66 9.71
N LYS A 48 4.20 9.66 9.61
CA LYS A 48 3.28 9.91 10.74
C LYS A 48 3.02 8.66 11.60
N ALA A 49 2.83 7.50 10.99
CA ALA A 49 2.47 6.25 11.65
C ALA A 49 3.67 5.28 11.80
N PRO A 50 4.88 5.84 11.84
CA PRO A 50 6.14 5.33 11.27
C PRO A 50 6.06 3.97 10.57
N LEU A 51 5.84 3.96 9.25
CA LEU A 51 6.11 2.76 8.44
C LEU A 51 7.62 2.64 8.21
N ARG A 52 8.14 1.42 8.18
CA ARG A 52 9.52 1.18 7.73
C ARG A 52 9.60 1.38 6.22
N HIS A 53 10.70 1.98 5.75
CA HIS A 53 10.99 2.13 4.33
C HIS A 53 11.32 0.78 3.67
N ASN A 54 10.32 0.02 3.25
CA ASN A 54 10.48 -1.30 2.65
C ASN A 54 10.56 -1.27 1.12
N ALA A 55 10.06 -0.21 0.47
CA ALA A 55 10.17 -0.03 -0.98
C ALA A 55 11.60 0.38 -1.42
N VAL A 56 12.14 -0.34 -2.40
CA VAL A 56 13.45 -0.07 -3.03
C VAL A 56 13.24 0.01 -4.54
N GLU A 57 13.79 1.04 -5.18
CA GLU A 57 13.79 1.15 -6.65
C GLU A 57 14.65 0.03 -7.25
N ILE A 58 14.04 -0.74 -8.15
CA ILE A 58 14.61 -2.02 -8.62
C ILE A 58 15.89 -1.80 -9.45
N PHE A 59 15.91 -0.79 -10.31
CA PHE A 59 17.03 -0.57 -11.24
C PHE A 59 18.17 0.24 -10.63
N ASP A 60 17.84 1.16 -9.73
CA ASP A 60 18.82 2.06 -9.10
C ASP A 60 19.33 1.53 -7.76
N GLU A 61 18.70 0.48 -7.22
CA GLU A 61 18.97 -0.10 -5.89
C GLU A 61 18.93 0.93 -4.74
N VAL A 62 18.16 2.00 -4.93
CA VAL A 62 18.01 3.08 -3.95
C VAL A 62 16.69 2.93 -3.20
N ASN A 63 16.78 3.05 -1.88
CA ASN A 63 15.60 3.21 -1.05
C ASN A 63 15.08 4.65 -1.17
N THR A 64 13.81 4.81 -1.53
CA THR A 64 13.19 6.13 -1.72
C THR A 64 13.00 6.91 -0.41
N GLY A 65 13.12 6.25 0.75
CA GLY A 65 12.88 6.83 2.06
C GLY A 65 11.40 7.16 2.31
N LYS A 66 10.49 6.68 1.46
CA LYS A 66 9.06 7.02 1.49
C LYS A 66 8.13 5.81 1.56
N ASN A 67 8.69 4.60 1.50
CA ASN A 67 7.95 3.35 1.35
C ASN A 67 7.05 3.32 0.08
N THR A 68 7.43 4.10 -0.93
CA THR A 68 6.81 4.15 -2.27
C THR A 68 7.90 4.04 -3.33
N GLY A 69 7.54 3.75 -4.57
CA GLY A 69 8.50 3.64 -5.67
C GLY A 69 7.82 3.33 -7.00
N SER A 70 8.60 2.97 -8.01
CA SER A 70 8.07 2.51 -9.31
C SER A 70 7.19 1.27 -9.12
N GLY A 71 5.87 1.42 -9.32
CA GLY A 71 4.89 0.35 -9.11
C GLY A 71 4.46 0.13 -7.66
N VAL A 72 4.92 0.96 -6.71
CA VAL A 72 4.61 0.86 -5.28
C VAL A 72 3.99 2.18 -4.77
N PRO A 73 2.81 2.17 -4.14
CA PRO A 73 2.02 1.00 -3.72
C PRO A 73 1.37 0.27 -4.91
N TRP A 74 1.22 -1.05 -4.78
CA TRP A 74 0.47 -1.83 -5.76
C TRP A 74 -1.01 -1.52 -5.64
N VAL A 75 -1.67 -1.20 -6.75
CA VAL A 75 -3.11 -0.93 -6.78
C VAL A 75 -3.78 -1.85 -7.78
N THR A 76 -4.72 -2.65 -7.30
CA THR A 76 -5.61 -3.46 -8.12
C THR A 76 -6.94 -2.74 -8.27
N TRP A 77 -7.47 -2.68 -9.49
CA TRP A 77 -8.67 -1.93 -9.83
C TRP A 77 -9.79 -2.86 -10.29
N ASP A 78 -10.97 -2.66 -9.72
CA ASP A 78 -12.25 -3.20 -10.21
C ASP A 78 -13.18 -2.03 -10.47
N ILE A 79 -13.49 -1.79 -11.75
CA ILE A 79 -14.28 -0.63 -12.17
C ILE A 79 -15.75 -1.04 -12.26
N ILE A 80 -16.58 -0.48 -11.37
CA ILE A 80 -18.01 -0.78 -11.30
C ILE A 80 -18.77 0.18 -12.24
N PRO A 81 -19.46 -0.31 -13.28
CA PRO A 81 -20.26 0.54 -14.15
C PRO A 81 -21.37 1.25 -13.39
N ASP A 82 -21.67 2.48 -13.79
CA ASP A 82 -22.81 3.25 -13.30
C ASP A 82 -22.88 3.42 -11.77
N ASN A 83 -21.71 3.54 -11.14
CA ASN A 83 -21.55 3.77 -9.71
C ASN A 83 -20.65 4.99 -9.47
N ASP A 84 -20.81 5.67 -8.34
CA ASP A 84 -20.04 6.83 -7.87
C ASP A 84 -19.43 6.65 -6.48
N ASP A 85 -19.45 5.42 -5.94
CA ASP A 85 -18.78 5.03 -4.70
C ASP A 85 -17.37 4.46 -4.95
N ALA A 86 -16.56 4.41 -3.89
CA ALA A 86 -15.27 3.72 -3.86
C ALA A 86 -15.13 2.89 -2.57
N GLU A 87 -14.85 1.60 -2.72
CA GLU A 87 -14.47 0.69 -1.65
C GLU A 87 -12.97 0.37 -1.80
N ILE A 88 -12.23 0.57 -0.71
CA ILE A 88 -10.77 0.42 -0.70
C ILE A 88 -10.39 -0.53 0.43
N GLU A 89 -9.87 -1.68 0.07
CA GLU A 89 -9.30 -2.64 1.01
C GLU A 89 -7.77 -2.48 1.02
N VAL A 90 -7.20 -2.35 2.22
CA VAL A 90 -5.75 -2.16 2.41
C VAL A 90 -5.14 -3.45 2.91
N TYR A 91 -4.07 -3.90 2.26
CA TYR A 91 -3.28 -5.03 2.69
C TYR A 91 -1.82 -4.61 2.88
N MET A 92 -1.29 -4.85 4.08
CA MET A 92 0.10 -4.55 4.43
C MET A 92 0.87 -5.87 4.46
N ALA A 93 1.71 -6.09 3.46
CA ALA A 93 2.33 -7.39 3.27
C ALA A 93 3.83 -7.34 3.54
N GLY A 94 4.24 -7.99 4.64
CA GLY A 94 5.65 -8.16 4.96
C GLY A 94 6.36 -8.99 3.90
N GLY A 95 7.59 -8.60 3.53
CA GLY A 95 8.40 -9.23 2.49
C GLY A 95 8.55 -10.74 2.69
N GLY A 96 8.71 -11.19 3.94
CA GLY A 96 8.82 -12.62 4.26
C GLY A 96 7.55 -13.43 3.97
N CYS A 97 6.38 -12.80 4.00
CA CYS A 97 5.09 -13.43 3.71
C CYS A 97 4.69 -13.32 2.23
N THR A 98 5.29 -12.37 1.49
CA THR A 98 5.08 -12.18 0.04
C THR A 98 6.09 -12.90 -0.85
N LEU A 99 7.21 -13.38 -0.29
CA LEU A 99 8.11 -14.32 -0.99
C LEU A 99 7.31 -15.52 -1.52
N PRO A 100 7.62 -16.01 -2.74
CA PRO A 100 6.68 -16.77 -3.55
C PRO A 100 6.11 -17.95 -2.77
N GLY A 101 4.81 -17.86 -2.50
CA GLY A 101 3.99 -19.02 -2.18
C GLY A 101 4.31 -20.07 -3.24
N ARG A 102 4.86 -21.20 -2.81
CA ARG A 102 5.31 -22.25 -3.71
C ARG A 102 4.09 -22.76 -4.48
N SER A 103 3.91 -22.29 -5.72
CA SER A 103 2.95 -22.86 -6.65
C SER A 103 3.47 -24.24 -7.05
N LYS A 104 2.92 -25.29 -6.44
CA LYS A 104 3.12 -26.67 -6.88
C LYS A 104 1.99 -26.98 -7.87
N VAL A 105 2.35 -27.08 -9.14
CA VAL A 105 1.55 -27.80 -10.14
C VAL A 105 1.69 -29.30 -9.94
#